data_AF-A0AAJ1Z0D3-F1
#
_entry.id   AF-A0AAJ1Z0D3-F1
#
_cell.length_a   1.000
_cell.length_b   1.000
_cell.length_c   1.000
_cell.angle_alpha   90.00
_cell.angle_beta   90.00
_cell.angle_gamma   90.00
#
_symmetry.space_group_name_H-M   'P 1'
#
loop_
_entity.id
_entity.type
_entity.pdbx_description
1 polymer ?
#
loop_
_entity_poly.entity_id
_entity_poly.type
_entity_poly.pdbx_seq_one_letter_code
_entity_poly.pdbx_strand_id
1 'polypeptide(L)' 'MPPVSVGELRTLSAKRIGDFNSILKQIEERAPFRRNVTQEEVGNPALFLFSNLASRVTGENIHGDFGYHILGN' A
#
# COMPACT_ATOMS: atom_id res chain seq x y z
N MET A 1 3.22 -10.30 -13.99
CA MET A 1 3.07 -10.02 -12.55
C MET A 1 1.92 -9.04 -12.40
N PRO A 2 0.91 -9.34 -11.56
CA PRO A 2 -0.16 -8.41 -11.27
C PRO A 2 0.36 -7.15 -10.55
N PRO A 3 -0.28 -5.98 -10.73
CA PRO A 3 0.07 -4.78 -9.98
C PRO A 3 -0.23 -4.94 -8.49
N VAL A 4 0.54 -4.22 -7.66
CA VAL A 4 0.25 -4.04 -6.23
C VAL A 4 -0.06 -2.57 -6.00
N SER A 5 -1.29 -2.28 -5.57
CA SER A 5 -1.66 -0.97 -5.04
C SER A 5 -1.26 -0.91 -3.57
N VAL A 6 -0.34 -0.03 -3.21
CA VAL A 6 0.09 0.14 -1.82
C VAL A 6 -0.37 1.48 -1.28
N GLY A 7 -0.60 1.53 0.03
CA GLY A 7 -0.85 2.79 0.72
C GLY A 7 0.34 3.74 0.62
N GLU A 8 0.12 4.99 0.99
CA GLU A 8 1.10 6.05 0.89
C GLU A 8 2.31 5.79 1.82
N LEU A 9 3.48 5.62 1.21
CA LEU A 9 4.75 5.40 1.91
C LEU A 9 5.60 6.68 1.93
N ARG A 10 6.21 6.98 3.08
CA ARG A 10 7.20 8.05 3.21
C ARG A 10 8.45 7.76 2.36
N THR A 11 8.54 8.37 1.19
CA THR A 11 9.71 8.32 0.30
C THR A 11 10.32 9.69 0.07
N LEU A 12 11.55 9.75 -0.45
CA LEU A 12 12.21 11.01 -0.80
C LEU A 12 11.43 11.80 -1.87
N SER A 13 10.83 11.10 -2.83
CA SER A 13 9.97 11.69 -3.87
C SER A 13 8.68 12.26 -3.28
N ALA A 14 8.09 11.57 -2.30
CA ALA A 14 6.85 11.99 -1.66
C ALA A 14 7.01 13.26 -0.80
N LYS A 15 8.21 13.54 -0.27
CA LYS A 15 8.50 14.77 0.50
C LYS A 15 8.33 16.06 -0.29
N ARG A 16 8.24 16.00 -1.62
CA ARG A 16 8.02 17.19 -2.48
C ARG A 16 6.54 17.59 -2.58
N ILE A 17 5.62 16.76 -2.08
CA ILE A 17 4.18 17.04 -2.08
C ILE A 17 3.85 17.82 -0.81
N GLY A 18 3.31 19.04 -0.97
CA GLY A 18 3.08 19.98 0.14
C GLY A 18 2.23 19.43 1.29
N ASP A 19 1.17 18.69 0.96
CA ASP A 19 0.21 18.15 1.96
C ASP A 19 0.46 16.69 2.35
N PHE A 20 1.65 16.16 2.07
CA PHE A 20 1.93 14.73 2.26
C PHE A 20 1.78 14.27 3.72
N ASN A 21 2.16 15.10 4.69
CA ASN A 21 1.98 14.76 6.11
C ASN A 21 0.51 14.67 6.50
N SER A 22 -0.37 15.48 5.90
CA SER A 22 -1.80 15.45 6.15
C SER A 22 -2.42 14.15 5.64
N ILE A 23 -1.99 13.68 4.47
CA ILE A 23 -2.43 12.40 3.89
C ILE A 23 -2.06 11.23 4.80
N LEU A 24 -0.80 11.16 5.25
CA LEU A 24 -0.35 10.10 6.16
C LEU A 24 -1.10 10.08 7.49
N LYS A 25 -1.47 11.27 8.00
CA LYS A 25 -2.29 11.37 9.21
C LYS A 25 -3.72 10.89 8.98
N GLN A 26 -4.32 11.22 7.82
CA GLN A 26 -5.65 10.72 7.46
C GLN A 26 -5.68 9.20 7.35
N ILE A 27 -4.64 8.59 6.78
CA ILE A 27 -4.51 7.13 6.70
C ILE A 27 -4.39 6.53 8.11
N GLU A 28 -3.55 7.10 8.97
CA GLU A 28 -3.45 6.69 10.39
C GLU A 28 -4.78 6.78 11.14
N GLU A 29 -5.62 7.78 10.85
CA GLU A 29 -6.90 7.97 11.52
C GLU A 29 -8.00 7.06 10.97
N ARG A 30 -8.00 6.81 9.66
CA ARG A 30 -9.12 6.17 8.95
C ARG A 30 -8.87 4.71 8.62
N ALA A 31 -7.66 4.34 8.20
CA ALA A 31 -7.37 2.97 7.79
C ALA A 31 -7.75 1.98 8.90
N PRO A 32 -8.30 0.80 8.56
CA PRO A 32 -8.64 -0.23 9.55
C PRO A 32 -7.50 -0.55 10.54
N PHE A 33 -6.25 -0.56 10.08
CA PHE A 33 -5.07 -0.80 10.92
C PHE A 33 -4.56 0.43 11.67
N ARG A 34 -5.10 1.62 11.40
CA ARG A 34 -4.75 2.90 12.04
C ARG A 34 -3.25 3.21 12.05
N ARG A 35 -2.56 2.86 10.97
CA ARG A 35 -1.14 3.15 10.75
C ARG A 35 -0.80 3.20 9.28
N ASN A 36 0.31 3.86 8.99
CA ASN A 36 0.91 3.86 7.66
C ASN A 36 1.65 2.53 7.36
N VAL A 37 1.80 2.25 6.07
CA VAL A 37 2.59 1.12 5.55
C VAL A 37 4.08 1.36 5.73
N THR A 38 4.85 0.30 5.98
CA THR A 38 6.32 0.35 5.96
C THR A 38 6.88 -0.05 4.59
N GLN A 39 8.18 0.19 4.38
CA GLN A 39 8.82 -0.17 3.11
C GLN A 39 8.85 -1.68 2.89
N GLU A 40 9.05 -2.46 3.96
CA GLU A 40 9.01 -3.93 3.93
C GLU A 40 7.61 -4.43 3.56
N GLU A 41 6.57 -3.77 4.06
CA GLU A 41 5.18 -4.13 3.80
C GLU A 41 4.74 -3.82 2.37
N VAL A 42 5.43 -2.92 1.68
CA VAL A 42 5.31 -2.72 0.23
C VAL A 42 6.06 -3.81 -0.55
N GLY A 43 7.22 -4.23 -0.06
CA GLY A 43 8.06 -5.24 -0.72
C GLY A 43 7.54 -6.67 -0.60
N ASN A 44 6.96 -7.04 0.54
CA ASN A 44 6.51 -8.41 0.82
C ASN A 44 5.42 -8.91 -0.14
N PRO A 45 4.36 -8.13 -0.47
CA PRO A 45 3.38 -8.51 -1.48
C PRO A 45 4.00 -8.70 -2.86
N ALA A 46 4.97 -7.85 -3.24
CA ALA A 46 5.68 -8.01 -4.49
C ALA A 46 6.49 -9.32 -4.50
N LEU A 47 7.19 -9.64 -3.40
CA LEU A 47 7.93 -10.90 -3.26
C LEU A 47 7.00 -12.11 -3.36
N PHE A 48 5.83 -12.07 -2.71
CA PHE A 48 4.81 -13.11 -2.85
C PHE A 48 4.41 -13.31 -4.32
N LEU A 49 4.14 -12.20 -5.03
CA LEU A 49 3.75 -12.24 -6.45
C LEU A 49 4.85 -12.72 -7.39
N PHE A 50 6.12 -12.54 -7.03
CA PHE A 50 7.25 -13.11 -7.77
C PHE A 50 7.55 -14.57 -7.41
N SER A 51 6.96 -15.08 -6.33
CA SER A 51 7.20 -16.45 -5.87
C SER A 51 6.26 -17.46 -6.55
N ASN A 52 6.61 -18.75 -6.45
CA ASN A 52 5.74 -19.85 -6.90
C ASN A 52 4.40 -19.92 -6.15
N LEU A 53 4.28 -19.25 -5.00
CA LEU A 53 3.04 -19.19 -4.22
C LEU A 53 1.93 -18.43 -4.97
N ALA A 54 2.31 -17.50 -5.85
CA ALA A 54 1.38 -16.75 -6.69
C ALA A 54 1.17 -17.38 -8.08
N SER A 55 1.54 -18.66 -8.30
CA SER A 55 1.47 -19.33 -9.61
C SER A 55 0.09 -19.35 -10.27
N ARG A 56 -0.98 -19.16 -9.49
CA ARG A 56 -2.37 -19.08 -9.99
C ARG A 56 -3.00 -17.70 -9.84
N VAL A 57 -2.23 -16.68 -9.46
CA VAL A 57 -2.72 -15.31 -9.30
C VAL A 57 -2.41 -14.52 -10.57
N THR A 58 -3.44 -14.19 -11.34
CA THR A 58 -3.34 -13.45 -12.60
C THR A 58 -4.57 -12.58 -12.79
N GLY A 59 -4.42 -11.43 -13.46
CA GLY A 59 -5.52 -10.48 -13.70
C GLY A 59 -5.96 -9.65 -12.50
N GLU A 60 -5.39 -9.90 -11.32
CA GLU A 60 -5.78 -9.23 -10.07
C GLU A 60 -4.98 -7.95 -9.80
N ASN A 61 -5.58 -7.00 -9.07
CA ASN A 61 -4.86 -5.88 -8.45
C ASN A 61 -4.85 -6.09 -6.93
N ILE A 62 -3.69 -6.44 -6.37
CA ILE A 62 -3.56 -6.70 -4.93
C ILE A 62 -3.40 -5.38 -4.18
N HIS A 63 -4.18 -5.19 -3.12
CA HIS A 63 -4.11 -4.01 -2.27
C HIS A 63 -3.31 -4.30 -0.99
N GLY A 64 -2.19 -3.61 -0.84
CA GLY A 64 -1.32 -3.59 0.35
C GLY A 64 -1.36 -2.22 1.02
N ASP A 65 -2.54 -1.78 1.45
CA ASP A 65 -2.82 -0.44 1.98
C ASP A 65 -3.56 -0.48 3.33
N PHE A 66 -3.53 -1.64 3.99
CA PHE A 66 -4.30 -1.96 5.19
C PHE A 66 -5.81 -1.76 5.10
N GLY A 67 -6.37 -1.89 3.90
CA GLY A 67 -7.80 -1.70 3.70
C GLY A 67 -8.20 -0.24 3.71
N TYR A 68 -7.28 0.68 3.43
CA TYR A 68 -7.65 2.07 3.22
C TYR A 68 -8.58 2.22 1.99
N HIS A 69 -8.33 1.51 0.88
CA HIS A 69 -9.16 1.64 -0.32
C HIS A 69 -10.62 1.19 -0.14
N ILE A 70 -10.92 0.26 0.78
CA ILE A 70 -12.28 -0.24 1.00
C ILE A 70 -13.17 0.76 1.75
N LEU A 71 -12.58 1.81 2.33
CA LEU A 71 -13.30 2.81 3.12
C LEU A 71 -14.11 3.79 2.27
N GLY A 72 -14.17 3.61 0.94
CA GLY A 72 -14.96 4.35 -0.05
C GLY A 72 -15.70 5.57 0.50
N ASN A 73 -15.14 6.76 0.22
CA ASN A 73 -15.58 8.10 0.66
C ASN A 73 -16.99 8.20 1.25
#